data_AF-A0A6I9Z383-F1
#
_entry.id   AF-A0A6I9Z383-F1
#
_cell.length_a   1.000
_cell.length_b   1.000
_cell.length_c   1.000
_cell.angle_alpha   90.00
_cell.angle_beta   90.00
_cell.angle_gamma   90.00
#
_symmetry.space_group_name_H-M   'P 1'
#
loop_
_entity.id
_entity.type
_entity.pdbx_description
1 polymer ?
#
loop_
_entity_poly.entity_id
_entity_poly.type
_entity_poly.pdbx_seq_one_letter_code
_entity_poly.pdbx_strand_id
1 'polypeptide(L)'
;MLTKDAPGSGASKPKPKPAKVKAEPPPKKRKKWLKEAVSSSDSDSSPDQQSEEEHVPTVHILNTRAMKEMYRSYVEMLVSTALDPDMIQALEDTNDELYLPPMRKIDGILNDHKKKVLKRVSLNPSLQEALHMFPQLHAETCDTTVKLLPGGDPYNRKTLNKLKKNVSKPQEFSVEAENSLFYTLYHSLHHYKYHTFLRCKDETTAIEGQDEDLGQEEVVQQCMRNQPWLEKLFDSFSELLTQAQSKCA
;
A
#
# COMPACT_ATOMS: atom_id res chain seq x y z
N MET A 1 -75.69 42.63 28.31
CA MET A 1 -76.09 41.66 27.28
C MET A 1 -74.93 40.67 27.18
N LEU A 2 -74.99 39.52 27.85
CA LEU A 2 -75.58 38.25 27.37
C LEU A 2 -74.90 37.76 26.08
N THR A 3 -74.34 36.55 25.93
CA THR A 3 -74.11 35.36 26.81
C THR A 3 -73.06 34.49 26.05
N LYS A 4 -72.07 33.80 26.69
CA LYS A 4 -72.12 32.39 27.19
C LYS A 4 -72.31 31.35 26.05
N ASP A 5 -71.69 30.15 25.98
CA ASP A 5 -71.15 29.21 27.00
C ASP A 5 -69.97 28.34 26.50
N ALA A 6 -69.26 27.71 27.45
CA ALA A 6 -68.66 26.36 27.39
C ALA A 6 -69.19 25.59 28.63
N PRO A 7 -69.37 24.24 28.68
CA PRO A 7 -68.36 23.16 28.46
C PRO A 7 -68.94 21.95 27.64
N GLY A 8 -68.40 20.72 27.55
CA GLY A 8 -67.12 20.09 27.97
C GLY A 8 -67.28 18.71 28.67
N SER A 9 -66.18 17.93 28.76
CA SER A 9 -66.03 16.59 29.41
C SER A 9 -66.48 15.32 28.64
N GLY A 10 -65.68 14.24 28.76
CA GLY A 10 -66.06 12.88 28.35
C GLY A 10 -64.89 12.00 27.88
N ALA A 11 -64.40 11.08 28.73
CA ALA A 11 -63.30 10.16 28.39
C ALA A 11 -63.69 8.67 28.51
N SER A 12 -63.32 7.84 27.54
CA SER A 12 -63.11 6.38 27.71
C SER A 12 -62.44 5.73 26.47
N LYS A 13 -61.69 4.64 26.69
CA LYS A 13 -61.01 3.76 25.69
C LYS A 13 -61.79 2.43 25.60
N PRO A 14 -61.76 1.67 24.47
CA PRO A 14 -60.64 0.76 24.15
C PRO A 14 -60.28 0.58 22.65
N LYS A 15 -59.16 -0.13 22.37
CA LYS A 15 -58.62 -0.45 21.02
C LYS A 15 -59.31 -1.69 20.40
N PRO A 16 -59.18 -1.92 19.07
CA PRO A 16 -58.14 -2.87 18.63
C PRO A 16 -57.39 -2.55 17.31
N LYS A 17 -56.08 -2.89 17.31
CA LYS A 17 -55.22 -3.40 16.21
C LYS A 17 -55.19 -2.70 14.81
N PRO A 18 -54.12 -1.96 14.48
CA PRO A 18 -53.61 -1.85 13.10
C PRO A 18 -52.75 -3.07 12.72
N ALA A 19 -52.65 -3.37 11.42
CA ALA A 19 -51.87 -4.49 10.88
C ALA A 19 -50.35 -4.23 10.95
N LYS A 20 -49.56 -5.31 11.06
CA LYS A 20 -48.08 -5.29 11.07
C LYS A 20 -47.54 -5.60 9.67
N VAL A 21 -46.49 -4.87 9.25
CA VAL A 21 -45.26 -5.46 8.70
C VAL A 21 -44.08 -4.76 9.37
N LYS A 22 -42.94 -5.44 9.52
CA LYS A 22 -41.90 -5.17 10.53
C LYS A 22 -40.51 -5.07 9.87
N ALA A 23 -39.61 -4.31 10.49
CA ALA A 23 -38.26 -4.03 10.01
C ALA A 23 -37.24 -5.20 10.12
N GLU A 24 -36.12 -5.01 9.41
CA GLU A 24 -34.80 -5.69 9.41
C GLU A 24 -34.06 -5.65 10.79
N PRO A 25 -32.80 -6.16 10.97
CA PRO A 25 -31.92 -7.10 10.22
C PRO A 25 -31.34 -8.19 11.22
N PRO A 26 -30.04 -8.63 11.27
CA PRO A 26 -28.98 -8.99 10.30
C PRO A 26 -28.53 -10.50 10.49
N PRO A 27 -27.35 -11.01 10.03
CA PRO A 27 -27.12 -12.47 9.80
C PRO A 27 -26.31 -13.22 10.89
N LYS A 28 -26.30 -14.58 10.87
CA LYS A 28 -25.15 -15.45 11.28
C LYS A 28 -25.35 -16.98 11.17
N LYS A 29 -24.28 -17.66 10.71
CA LYS A 29 -23.69 -18.95 11.17
C LYS A 29 -24.25 -20.35 10.75
N ARG A 30 -23.33 -21.07 10.09
CA ARG A 30 -22.74 -22.42 10.40
C ARG A 30 -23.28 -23.71 9.74
N LYS A 31 -22.37 -24.28 8.92
CA LYS A 31 -21.95 -25.69 8.77
C LYS A 31 -22.53 -26.72 9.78
N LYS A 32 -23.06 -27.83 9.24
CA LYS A 32 -22.84 -29.26 9.63
C LYS A 32 -23.41 -30.12 8.47
N TRP A 33 -22.64 -30.90 7.69
CA TRP A 33 -21.91 -32.16 7.97
C TRP A 33 -22.78 -33.43 8.07
N LEU A 34 -22.33 -34.47 7.33
CA LEU A 34 -22.61 -35.92 7.41
C LEU A 34 -23.98 -36.44 6.93
N LYS A 35 -23.93 -37.26 5.86
CA LYS A 35 -24.05 -38.74 5.89
C LYS A 35 -23.57 -39.33 4.54
N GLU A 36 -22.52 -40.15 4.57
CA GLU A 36 -22.51 -41.63 4.34
C GLU A 36 -22.37 -41.97 2.84
N ALA A 37 -21.22 -42.49 2.35
CA ALA A 37 -20.68 -43.87 2.48
C ALA A 37 -21.46 -44.88 1.59
N VAL A 38 -20.91 -45.86 0.85
CA VAL A 38 -19.65 -46.66 0.81
C VAL A 38 -19.42 -47.01 -0.70
N SER A 39 -18.23 -47.18 -1.32
CA SER A 39 -17.33 -48.35 -1.22
C SER A 39 -16.16 -48.31 -2.25
N SER A 40 -14.96 -48.73 -1.82
CA SER A 40 -14.07 -49.75 -2.43
C SER A 40 -13.62 -49.68 -3.92
N SER A 41 -12.31 -49.51 -4.17
CA SER A 41 -11.36 -50.61 -4.57
C SER A 41 -10.01 -50.06 -5.06
N ASP A 42 -8.93 -50.83 -4.86
CA ASP A 42 -7.53 -50.46 -5.13
C ASP A 42 -7.12 -50.42 -6.63
N SER A 43 -6.11 -49.60 -6.96
CA SER A 43 -4.92 -50.00 -7.76
C SER A 43 -3.82 -48.94 -7.80
N ASP A 44 -2.59 -49.41 -7.91
CA ASP A 44 -1.31 -48.68 -7.90
C ASP A 44 -0.84 -48.32 -9.32
N SER A 45 -0.22 -47.14 -9.51
CA SER A 45 0.79 -46.82 -10.54
C SER A 45 1.15 -45.33 -10.55
N SER A 46 2.43 -44.99 -10.35
CA SER A 46 3.01 -43.71 -10.82
C SER A 46 3.11 -43.68 -12.35
N PRO A 47 3.18 -42.48 -12.94
CA PRO A 47 4.51 -42.08 -13.40
C PRO A 47 4.88 -40.64 -13.06
N ASP A 48 6.16 -40.42 -12.76
CA ASP A 48 6.82 -39.13 -12.94
C ASP A 48 6.66 -38.64 -14.38
N GLN A 49 6.11 -37.44 -14.55
CA GLN A 49 6.63 -36.49 -15.54
C GLN A 49 6.10 -35.08 -15.31
N GLN A 50 7.02 -34.11 -15.38
CA GLN A 50 6.75 -32.69 -15.59
C GLN A 50 5.85 -32.02 -14.53
N SER A 51 6.42 -31.88 -13.33
CA SER A 51 6.26 -30.62 -12.61
C SER A 51 6.88 -29.51 -13.45
N GLU A 52 6.11 -28.97 -14.39
CA GLU A 52 6.45 -27.72 -15.06
C GLU A 52 6.28 -26.62 -14.01
N GLU A 53 7.34 -26.44 -13.21
CA GLU A 53 7.53 -25.24 -12.41
C GLU A 53 7.69 -24.10 -13.42
N GLU A 54 6.53 -23.57 -13.82
CA GLU A 54 6.37 -22.56 -14.84
C GLU A 54 7.08 -21.29 -14.36
N HIS A 55 8.37 -21.24 -14.65
CA HIS A 55 9.25 -20.12 -14.37
C HIS A 55 8.93 -18.98 -15.34
N VAL A 56 7.65 -18.55 -15.36
CA VAL A 56 7.20 -17.31 -15.97
C VAL A 56 8.10 -16.23 -15.40
N PRO A 57 9.00 -15.64 -16.21
CA PRO A 57 9.89 -14.62 -15.70
C PRO A 57 9.02 -13.51 -15.13
N THR A 58 9.09 -13.25 -13.83
CA THR A 58 8.20 -12.27 -13.20
C THR A 58 8.39 -10.88 -13.82
N VAL A 59 9.57 -10.64 -14.42
CA VAL A 59 9.88 -9.56 -15.37
C VAL A 59 8.83 -9.37 -16.47
N HIS A 60 8.28 -10.43 -17.07
CA HIS A 60 7.19 -10.34 -18.05
C HIS A 60 5.84 -10.00 -17.40
N ILE A 61 5.56 -10.49 -16.19
CA ILE A 61 4.34 -10.14 -15.44
C ILE A 61 4.36 -8.66 -15.05
N LEU A 62 5.52 -8.15 -14.62
CA LEU A 62 5.72 -6.74 -14.29
C LEU A 62 5.51 -5.85 -15.51
N ASN A 63 6.04 -6.21 -16.68
CA ASN A 63 5.89 -5.39 -17.91
C ASN A 63 4.52 -5.48 -18.61
N THR A 64 3.49 -6.01 -17.96
CA THR A 64 2.13 -6.05 -18.54
C THR A 64 1.47 -4.68 -18.56
N ARG A 65 0.62 -4.44 -19.57
CA ARG A 65 -0.22 -3.22 -19.65
C ARG A 65 -1.05 -3.00 -18.38
N ALA A 66 -1.63 -4.07 -17.82
CA ALA A 66 -2.40 -4.01 -16.59
C ALA A 66 -1.57 -3.56 -15.37
N MET A 67 -0.29 -3.97 -15.29
CA MET A 67 0.61 -3.48 -14.23
C MET A 67 1.01 -2.02 -14.45
N LYS A 68 1.22 -1.57 -15.70
CA LYS A 68 1.45 -0.15 -16.02
C LYS A 68 0.24 0.72 -15.65
N GLU A 69 -0.97 0.31 -15.99
CA GLU A 69 -2.21 1.01 -15.63
C GLU A 69 -2.43 1.05 -14.11
N MET A 70 -2.19 -0.07 -13.40
CA MET A 70 -2.25 -0.13 -11.94
C MET A 70 -1.20 0.76 -11.26
N TYR A 71 0.04 0.78 -11.76
CA TYR A 71 1.09 1.66 -11.25
C TYR A 71 0.79 3.14 -11.55
N ARG A 72 0.16 3.44 -12.70
CA ARG A 72 -0.32 4.79 -13.02
C ARG A 72 -1.32 5.30 -11.98
N SER A 73 -2.35 4.51 -11.63
CA SER A 73 -3.29 4.88 -10.56
C SER A 73 -2.63 4.98 -9.18
N TYR A 74 -1.56 4.22 -8.92
CA TYR A 74 -0.75 4.39 -7.70
C TYR A 74 -0.02 5.73 -7.68
N VAL A 75 0.60 6.14 -8.80
CA VAL A 75 1.27 7.45 -8.90
C VAL A 75 0.25 8.58 -8.78
N GLU A 76 -0.91 8.47 -9.43
CA GLU A 76 -2.00 9.45 -9.34
C GLU A 76 -2.43 9.74 -7.90
N MET A 77 -2.64 8.68 -7.10
CA MET A 77 -2.92 8.80 -5.66
C MET A 77 -1.76 9.46 -4.89
N LEU A 78 -0.50 9.20 -5.24
CA LEU A 78 0.65 9.87 -4.61
C LEU A 78 0.79 11.34 -5.02
N VAL A 79 0.40 11.71 -6.24
CA VAL A 79 0.29 13.10 -6.71
C VAL A 79 -0.81 13.83 -5.95
N SER A 80 -2.01 13.25 -5.84
CA SER A 80 -3.08 13.80 -4.99
C SER A 80 -2.64 13.95 -3.53
N THR A 81 -1.88 12.98 -3.00
CA THR A 81 -1.33 13.06 -1.63
C THR A 81 -0.26 14.15 -1.46
N ALA A 82 0.44 14.54 -2.53
CA ALA A 82 1.40 15.64 -2.49
C ALA A 82 0.72 17.01 -2.37
N LEU A 83 -0.50 17.13 -2.91
CA LEU A 83 -1.35 18.32 -2.87
C LEU A 83 -2.25 18.36 -1.61
N ASP A 84 -2.75 17.21 -1.16
CA ASP A 84 -3.52 17.04 0.08
C ASP A 84 -2.87 15.98 1.01
N PRO A 85 -2.23 16.40 2.11
CA PRO A 85 -1.61 15.50 3.09
C PRO A 85 -2.57 14.52 3.80
N ASP A 86 -3.88 14.79 3.78
CA ASP A 86 -4.90 13.93 4.40
C ASP A 86 -5.53 12.94 3.40
N MET A 87 -5.20 13.01 2.10
CA MET A 87 -5.73 12.16 1.03
C MET A 87 -5.73 10.67 1.37
N ILE A 88 -4.60 10.11 1.83
CA ILE A 88 -4.51 8.67 2.19
C ILE A 88 -5.50 8.32 3.31
N GLN A 89 -5.68 9.20 4.30
CA GLN A 89 -6.61 8.99 5.41
C GLN A 89 -8.06 9.05 4.91
N ALA A 90 -8.40 10.04 4.07
CA ALA A 90 -9.72 10.17 3.46
C ALA A 90 -10.09 8.96 2.58
N LEU A 91 -9.14 8.42 1.80
CA LEU A 91 -9.33 7.18 1.04
C LEU A 91 -9.59 5.98 1.96
N GLU A 92 -8.80 5.81 3.02
CA GLU A 92 -8.98 4.71 4.00
C GLU A 92 -10.34 4.81 4.73
N ASP A 93 -10.75 6.01 5.15
CA ASP A 93 -12.00 6.24 5.88
C ASP A 93 -13.26 6.06 5.01
N THR A 94 -13.16 6.36 3.72
CA THR A 94 -14.24 6.12 2.73
C THR A 94 -14.22 4.70 2.13
N ASN A 95 -13.16 3.93 2.38
CA ASN A 95 -12.84 2.68 1.68
C ASN A 95 -12.96 2.83 0.15
N ASP A 96 -12.25 3.82 -0.40
CA ASP A 96 -12.23 4.10 -1.83
C ASP A 96 -11.87 2.86 -2.68
N GLU A 97 -12.66 2.63 -3.74
CA GLU A 97 -12.53 1.46 -4.62
C GLU A 97 -11.58 1.69 -5.81
N LEU A 98 -11.17 2.94 -6.07
CA LEU A 98 -10.34 3.31 -7.21
C LEU A 98 -8.84 3.18 -6.90
N TYR A 99 -8.38 3.80 -5.82
CA TYR A 99 -6.97 3.98 -5.46
C TYR A 99 -6.48 2.99 -4.40
N LEU A 100 -7.33 2.55 -3.46
CA LEU A 100 -6.90 1.59 -2.45
C LEU A 100 -6.50 0.22 -3.03
N PRO A 101 -7.18 -0.37 -4.05
CA PRO A 101 -6.75 -1.65 -4.59
C PRO A 101 -5.38 -1.59 -5.29
N PRO A 102 -5.08 -0.61 -6.19
CA PRO A 102 -3.73 -0.39 -6.69
C PRO A 102 -2.69 -0.16 -5.58
N MET A 103 -3.00 0.69 -4.59
CA MET A 103 -2.10 0.96 -3.46
C MET A 103 -1.75 -0.30 -2.68
N ARG A 104 -2.76 -1.07 -2.25
CA ARG A 104 -2.57 -2.34 -1.53
C ARG A 104 -1.80 -3.36 -2.36
N LYS A 105 -1.98 -3.38 -3.69
CA LYS A 105 -1.29 -4.32 -4.58
C LYS A 105 0.19 -3.97 -4.78
N ILE A 106 0.52 -2.70 -5.02
CA ILE A 106 1.92 -2.23 -5.15
C ILE A 106 2.65 -2.36 -3.81
N ASP A 107 2.05 -1.88 -2.71
CA ASP A 107 2.63 -1.99 -1.36
C ASP A 107 2.78 -3.47 -0.93
N GLY A 108 1.91 -4.37 -1.42
CA GLY A 108 2.03 -5.82 -1.28
C GLY A 108 3.24 -6.40 -1.99
N ILE A 109 3.42 -6.10 -3.28
CA ILE A 109 4.56 -6.56 -4.10
C ILE A 109 5.90 -6.14 -3.46
N LEU A 110 6.00 -4.87 -3.04
CA LEU A 110 7.18 -4.34 -2.36
C LEU A 110 7.48 -5.11 -1.05
N ASN A 111 6.45 -5.36 -0.23
CA ASN A 111 6.62 -6.12 1.01
C ASN A 111 6.99 -7.58 0.78
N ASP A 112 6.51 -8.23 -0.28
CA ASP A 112 6.89 -9.61 -0.60
C ASP A 112 8.33 -9.71 -1.10
N HIS A 113 8.82 -8.74 -1.88
CA HIS A 113 10.24 -8.64 -2.22
C HIS A 113 11.11 -8.35 -0.98
N LYS A 114 10.67 -7.49 -0.06
CA LYS A 114 11.37 -7.28 1.23
C LYS A 114 11.49 -8.58 2.05
N LYS A 115 10.42 -9.39 2.12
CA LYS A 115 10.46 -10.70 2.79
C LYS A 115 11.46 -11.65 2.11
N LYS A 116 11.60 -11.62 0.77
CA LYS A 116 12.61 -12.41 0.05
C LYS A 116 14.03 -11.97 0.42
N VAL A 117 14.30 -10.65 0.46
CA VAL A 117 15.61 -10.11 0.89
C VAL A 117 15.98 -10.56 2.31
N LEU A 118 15.03 -10.49 3.25
CA LEU A 118 15.24 -10.94 4.64
C LEU A 118 15.48 -12.45 4.80
N LYS A 119 15.30 -13.27 3.76
CA LYS A 119 15.72 -14.68 3.77
C LYS A 119 17.19 -14.86 3.40
N ARG A 120 17.83 -13.85 2.80
CA ARG A 120 19.22 -13.90 2.32
C ARG A 120 20.21 -13.23 3.28
N VAL A 121 19.75 -12.38 4.20
CA VAL A 121 20.59 -11.64 5.15
C VAL A 121 19.92 -11.54 6.52
N SER A 122 20.71 -11.58 7.60
CA SER A 122 20.22 -11.31 8.95
C SER A 122 20.23 -9.80 9.23
N LEU A 123 19.18 -9.29 9.87
CA LEU A 123 19.15 -7.92 10.39
C LEU A 123 19.28 -7.97 11.91
N ASN A 124 20.26 -7.25 12.46
CA ASN A 124 20.24 -6.94 13.89
C ASN A 124 19.18 -5.83 14.16
N PRO A 125 18.56 -5.78 15.35
CA PRO A 125 17.45 -4.85 15.62
C PRO A 125 17.80 -3.37 15.43
N SER A 126 19.01 -2.95 15.82
CA SER A 126 19.44 -1.55 15.72
C SER A 126 19.61 -1.10 14.27
N LEU A 127 20.20 -1.94 13.41
CA LEU A 127 20.30 -1.70 11.98
C LEU A 127 18.92 -1.70 11.32
N GLN A 128 18.03 -2.64 11.70
CA GLN A 128 16.67 -2.67 11.17
C GLN A 128 15.91 -1.38 11.49
N GLU A 129 15.97 -0.92 12.73
CA GLU A 129 15.30 0.32 13.17
C GLU A 129 15.84 1.53 12.39
N ALA A 130 17.17 1.66 12.26
CA ALA A 130 17.78 2.73 11.49
C ALA A 130 17.38 2.70 10.00
N LEU A 131 17.34 1.51 9.38
CA LEU A 131 16.89 1.30 7.99
C LEU A 131 15.37 1.43 7.80
N HIS A 132 14.57 1.63 8.85
CA HIS A 132 13.13 1.91 8.79
C HIS A 132 12.82 3.37 9.11
N MET A 133 13.66 3.99 9.94
CA MET A 133 13.53 5.37 10.43
C MET A 133 14.03 6.41 9.42
N PHE A 134 15.12 6.10 8.72
CA PHE A 134 15.86 7.06 7.91
C PHE A 134 15.73 6.77 6.41
N PRO A 135 15.03 7.62 5.62
CA PRO A 135 14.71 7.33 4.23
C PRO A 135 15.89 7.40 3.26
N GLN A 136 17.04 7.95 3.65
CA GLN A 136 18.27 7.96 2.85
C GLN A 136 19.26 6.94 3.42
N LEU A 137 20.11 6.40 2.54
CA LEU A 137 21.18 5.48 2.93
C LEU A 137 22.37 5.72 2.00
N HIS A 138 23.54 5.98 2.59
CA HIS A 138 24.81 5.94 1.87
C HIS A 138 25.55 4.65 2.22
N ALA A 139 26.29 4.11 1.25
CA ALA A 139 27.09 2.90 1.41
C ALA A 139 28.52 3.21 0.95
N GLU A 140 29.47 3.22 1.89
CA GLU A 140 30.88 3.50 1.64
C GLU A 140 31.70 2.21 1.75
N THR A 141 32.34 1.79 0.65
CA THR A 141 33.21 0.60 0.62
C THR A 141 34.52 0.89 1.34
N CYS A 142 34.83 0.10 2.37
CA CYS A 142 36.13 0.02 3.04
C CYS A 142 36.84 -1.28 2.59
N ASP A 143 37.92 -1.69 3.29
CA ASP A 143 38.77 -2.82 2.87
C ASP A 143 38.02 -4.14 2.64
N THR A 144 37.37 -4.66 3.69
CA THR A 144 36.60 -5.92 3.67
C THR A 144 35.14 -5.73 4.10
N THR A 145 34.79 -4.51 4.50
CA THR A 145 33.47 -4.14 5.00
C THR A 145 32.90 -2.95 4.23
N VAL A 146 31.60 -2.77 4.30
CA VAL A 146 30.90 -1.58 3.81
C VAL A 146 30.29 -0.86 5.02
N LYS A 147 30.51 0.45 5.11
CA LYS A 147 29.82 1.30 6.07
C LYS A 147 28.48 1.73 5.50
N LEU A 148 27.42 1.46 6.23
CA LEU A 148 26.07 1.94 5.98
C LEU A 148 25.83 3.18 6.85
N LEU A 149 25.50 4.29 6.20
CA LEU A 149 25.16 5.57 6.83
C LEU A 149 23.71 5.94 6.49
N PRO A 150 22.72 5.53 7.32
CA PRO A 150 21.34 5.98 7.20
C PRO A 150 21.22 7.50 7.41
N GLY A 151 20.26 8.15 6.78
CA GLY A 151 20.04 9.59 6.91
C GLY A 151 18.70 10.13 6.36
N GLY A 152 18.61 11.46 6.26
CA GLY A 152 17.39 12.17 5.88
C GLY A 152 16.42 12.39 7.05
N ASP A 153 15.40 13.22 6.84
CA ASP A 153 14.36 13.46 7.86
C ASP A 153 13.41 12.23 7.97
N PRO A 154 13.17 11.68 9.18
CA PRO A 154 12.16 10.65 9.41
C PRO A 154 10.73 11.11 9.05
N TYR A 155 9.88 10.17 8.66
CA TYR A 155 8.53 10.42 8.18
C TYR A 155 7.52 9.39 8.71
N ASN A 156 6.24 9.76 8.74
CA ASN A 156 5.15 8.84 9.07
C ASN A 156 4.90 7.90 7.89
N ARG A 157 5.11 6.60 8.08
CA ARG A 157 4.95 5.60 7.00
C ARG A 157 3.53 5.41 6.48
N LYS A 158 2.50 5.92 7.19
CA LYS A 158 1.10 5.91 6.72
C LYS A 158 0.79 7.14 5.86
N THR A 159 0.99 8.33 6.43
CA THR A 159 0.59 9.61 5.81
C THR A 159 1.69 10.25 4.95
N LEU A 160 2.89 9.64 4.89
CA LEU A 160 4.08 10.14 4.18
C LEU A 160 4.62 11.50 4.68
N ASN A 161 3.96 12.13 5.65
CA ASN A 161 4.35 13.40 6.23
C ASN A 161 5.66 13.31 7.04
N LYS A 162 6.55 14.30 6.89
CA LYS A 162 7.77 14.45 7.71
C LYS A 162 7.40 14.58 9.20
N LEU A 163 8.17 13.92 10.06
CA LEU A 163 7.99 14.02 11.51
C LEU A 163 8.56 15.35 12.04
N LYS A 164 7.83 16.00 12.95
CA LYS A 164 8.31 17.20 13.65
C LYS A 164 9.46 16.79 14.59
N LYS A 165 10.60 17.46 14.44
CA LYS A 165 11.92 16.95 14.88
C LYS A 165 12.02 16.71 16.38
N ASN A 166 12.40 15.48 16.76
CA ASN A 166 13.09 15.09 18.00
C ASN A 166 13.51 13.62 17.86
N VAL A 167 14.44 13.35 16.94
CA VAL A 167 14.95 11.99 16.67
C VAL A 167 16.46 11.99 16.87
N SER A 168 16.98 10.90 17.44
CA SER A 168 18.41 10.66 17.62
C SER A 168 19.17 10.81 16.31
N LYS A 169 20.45 11.21 16.37
CA LYS A 169 21.31 11.19 15.19
C LYS A 169 21.37 9.77 14.60
N PRO A 170 21.39 9.60 13.25
CA PRO A 170 21.58 8.29 12.65
C PRO A 170 22.85 7.62 13.16
N GLN A 171 22.78 6.31 13.40
CA GLN A 171 23.94 5.49 13.74
C GLN A 171 24.56 4.92 12.45
N GLU A 172 25.89 4.88 12.39
CA GLU A 172 26.63 4.19 11.34
C GLU A 172 26.80 2.70 11.67
N PHE A 173 26.74 1.85 10.65
CA PHE A 173 26.87 0.39 10.79
C PHE A 173 27.91 -0.15 9.82
N SER A 174 28.87 -0.95 10.30
CA SER A 174 29.77 -1.70 9.44
C SER A 174 29.20 -3.09 9.18
N VAL A 175 29.16 -3.50 7.91
CA VAL A 175 28.66 -4.82 7.48
C VAL A 175 29.64 -5.49 6.52
N GLU A 176 29.56 -6.80 6.36
CA GLU A 176 30.34 -7.54 5.36
C GLU A 176 29.98 -7.08 3.94
N ALA A 177 30.98 -6.97 3.07
CA ALA A 177 30.80 -6.44 1.72
C ALA A 177 29.78 -7.25 0.88
N GLU A 178 29.77 -8.58 1.02
CA GLU A 178 28.80 -9.47 0.35
C GLU A 178 27.34 -9.23 0.77
N ASN A 179 27.13 -8.82 2.03
CA ASN A 179 25.81 -8.59 2.61
C ASN A 179 25.29 -7.16 2.39
N SER A 180 26.18 -6.20 2.09
CA SER A 180 25.87 -4.78 1.86
C SER A 180 24.73 -4.53 0.86
N LEU A 181 24.72 -5.27 -0.26
CA LEU A 181 23.72 -5.14 -1.32
C LEU A 181 22.31 -5.51 -0.84
N PHE A 182 22.18 -6.52 0.04
CA PHE A 182 20.88 -6.90 0.59
C PHE A 182 20.30 -5.81 1.50
N TYR A 183 21.13 -5.14 2.31
CA TYR A 183 20.67 -4.03 3.14
C TYR A 183 20.22 -2.82 2.30
N THR A 184 20.98 -2.43 1.28
CA THR A 184 20.63 -1.33 0.37
C THR A 184 19.36 -1.62 -0.44
N LEU A 185 19.20 -2.86 -0.89
CA LEU A 185 18.01 -3.32 -1.60
C LEU A 185 16.78 -3.36 -0.69
N TYR A 186 16.94 -3.88 0.54
CA TYR A 186 15.88 -3.89 1.56
C TYR A 186 15.39 -2.48 1.90
N HIS A 187 16.32 -1.55 2.09
CA HIS A 187 16.06 -0.14 2.36
C HIS A 187 15.33 0.54 1.20
N SER A 188 15.80 0.32 -0.03
CA SER A 188 15.18 0.85 -1.25
C SER A 188 13.74 0.37 -1.41
N LEU A 189 13.48 -0.92 -1.21
CA LEU A 189 12.12 -1.48 -1.18
C LEU A 189 11.29 -0.96 0.01
N HIS A 190 11.93 -0.68 1.16
CA HIS A 190 11.23 -0.16 2.34
C HIS A 190 10.68 1.25 2.10
N HIS A 191 11.51 2.13 1.54
CA HIS A 191 11.21 3.53 1.35
C HIS A 191 10.64 3.87 -0.03
N TYR A 192 10.47 2.88 -0.90
CA TYR A 192 10.00 3.07 -2.29
C TYR A 192 8.79 4.03 -2.41
N LYS A 193 7.69 3.74 -1.68
CA LYS A 193 6.48 4.59 -1.68
C LYS A 193 6.78 6.06 -1.33
N TYR A 194 7.64 6.28 -0.34
CA TYR A 194 8.02 7.61 0.11
C TYR A 194 8.90 8.33 -0.92
N HIS A 195 9.86 7.64 -1.54
CA HIS A 195 10.67 8.22 -2.62
C HIS A 195 9.87 8.50 -3.89
N THR A 196 8.90 7.65 -4.23
CA THR A 196 7.95 7.94 -5.32
C THR A 196 7.09 9.16 -4.98
N PHE A 197 6.59 9.26 -3.75
CA PHE A 197 5.85 10.43 -3.27
C PHE A 197 6.68 11.72 -3.31
N LEU A 198 7.96 11.69 -2.92
CA LEU A 198 8.84 12.87 -3.05
C LEU A 198 8.97 13.30 -4.52
N ARG A 199 9.12 12.36 -5.46
CA ARG A 199 9.14 12.68 -6.90
C ARG A 199 7.80 13.21 -7.41
N CYS A 200 6.68 12.75 -6.85
CA CYS A 200 5.34 13.31 -7.15
C CYS A 200 5.23 14.75 -6.65
N LYS A 201 5.76 15.04 -5.46
CA LYS A 201 5.79 16.39 -4.91
C LYS A 201 6.71 17.33 -5.69
N ASP A 202 7.88 16.85 -6.14
CA ASP A 202 8.77 17.64 -6.99
C ASP A 202 8.07 18.00 -8.31
N GLU A 203 7.30 17.07 -8.90
CA GLU A 203 6.52 17.29 -10.12
C GLU A 203 5.35 18.27 -9.90
N THR A 204 4.57 18.13 -8.81
CA THR A 204 3.46 19.08 -8.51
C THR A 204 4.00 20.49 -8.31
N THR A 205 5.06 20.66 -7.51
CA THR A 205 5.69 21.97 -7.29
C THR A 205 6.30 22.55 -8.56
N ALA A 206 6.78 21.72 -9.49
CA ALA A 206 7.26 22.19 -10.80
C ALA A 206 6.12 22.70 -11.71
N ILE A 207 4.88 22.23 -11.53
CA ILE A 207 3.69 22.69 -12.25
C ILE A 207 3.08 23.92 -11.57
N GLU A 208 2.89 23.88 -10.25
CA GLU A 208 2.42 25.02 -9.44
C GLU A 208 3.32 26.26 -9.61
N GLY A 209 4.64 26.05 -9.78
CA GLY A 209 5.59 27.14 -10.06
C GLY A 209 5.55 27.73 -11.47
N GLN A 210 4.72 27.20 -12.37
CA GLN A 210 4.47 27.76 -13.71
C GLN A 210 3.19 28.62 -13.76
N ASP A 211 2.19 28.27 -12.96
CA ASP A 211 0.92 28.99 -12.84
C ASP A 211 0.30 28.73 -11.44
N GLU A 212 0.26 29.79 -10.62
CA GLU A 212 -0.22 29.73 -9.22
C GLU A 212 -1.76 29.71 -9.13
N ASP A 213 -2.49 30.00 -10.21
CA ASP A 213 -3.96 29.97 -10.25
C ASP A 213 -4.53 28.57 -10.57
N LEU A 214 -3.67 27.55 -10.76
CA LEU A 214 -4.10 26.18 -11.04
C LEU A 214 -4.77 25.51 -9.83
N GLY A 215 -5.98 25.00 -10.04
CA GLY A 215 -6.65 24.13 -9.06
C GLY A 215 -5.98 22.75 -8.97
N GLN A 216 -6.01 22.15 -7.77
CA GLN A 216 -5.36 20.85 -7.49
C GLN A 216 -5.66 19.76 -8.53
N GLU A 217 -6.92 19.60 -8.96
CA GLU A 217 -7.30 18.62 -9.97
C GLU A 217 -6.56 18.83 -11.31
N GLU A 218 -6.40 20.08 -11.76
CA GLU A 218 -5.65 20.35 -13.00
C GLU A 218 -4.15 20.09 -12.84
N VAL A 219 -3.58 20.34 -11.66
CA VAL A 219 -2.19 19.95 -11.34
C VAL A 219 -2.03 18.42 -11.39
N VAL A 220 -2.97 17.65 -10.80
CA VAL A 220 -2.99 16.18 -10.92
C VAL A 220 -3.05 15.78 -12.40
N GLN A 221 -3.99 16.32 -13.17
CA GLN A 221 -4.14 15.96 -14.57
C GLN A 221 -2.90 16.34 -15.41
N GLN A 222 -2.19 17.42 -15.11
CA GLN A 222 -0.93 17.77 -15.78
C GLN A 222 0.21 16.79 -15.46
N CYS A 223 0.42 16.43 -14.18
CA CYS A 223 1.34 15.35 -13.80
C CYS A 223 1.02 14.06 -14.58
N MET A 224 -0.27 13.70 -14.64
CA MET A 224 -0.73 12.47 -15.27
C MET A 224 -0.71 12.51 -16.81
N ARG A 225 -0.59 13.70 -17.44
CA ARG A 225 -0.33 13.86 -18.87
C ARG A 225 1.16 13.69 -19.21
N ASN A 226 2.08 13.87 -18.27
CA ASN A 226 3.52 13.71 -18.47
C ASN A 226 3.93 12.23 -18.61
N GLN A 227 3.70 11.63 -19.79
CA GLN A 227 4.01 10.23 -20.06
C GLN A 227 5.51 9.87 -19.85
N PRO A 228 6.50 10.66 -20.33
CA PRO A 228 7.91 10.34 -20.11
C PRO A 228 8.32 10.26 -18.62
N TRP A 229 7.72 11.09 -17.77
CA TRP A 229 7.92 11.03 -16.32
C TRP A 229 7.31 9.77 -15.70
N LEU A 230 6.06 9.44 -16.05
CA LEU A 230 5.39 8.23 -15.59
C LEU A 230 6.10 6.95 -16.04
N GLU A 231 6.58 6.89 -17.28
CA GLU A 231 7.37 5.78 -17.80
C GLU A 231 8.68 5.62 -17.02
N LYS A 232 9.42 6.71 -16.79
CA LYS A 232 10.64 6.69 -15.97
C LYS A 232 10.39 6.22 -14.52
N LEU A 233 9.26 6.58 -13.93
CA LEU A 233 8.85 6.06 -12.61
C LEU A 233 8.57 4.55 -12.65
N PHE A 234 7.86 4.08 -13.68
CA PHE A 234 7.56 2.67 -13.88
C PHE A 234 8.80 1.82 -14.20
N ASP A 235 9.74 2.35 -14.97
CA ASP A 235 11.00 1.68 -15.26
C ASP A 235 11.84 1.56 -13.99
N SER A 236 11.90 2.62 -13.16
CA SER A 236 12.52 2.58 -11.83
C SER A 236 11.89 1.50 -10.92
N PHE A 237 10.56 1.34 -10.97
CA PHE A 237 9.84 0.29 -10.23
C PHE A 237 10.28 -1.11 -10.68
N SER A 238 10.23 -1.32 -12.00
CA SER A 238 10.48 -2.61 -12.64
C SER A 238 11.93 -3.04 -12.47
N GLU A 239 12.87 -2.09 -12.55
CA GLU A 239 14.28 -2.33 -12.28
C GLU A 239 14.50 -2.76 -10.81
N LEU A 240 13.96 -2.03 -9.84
CA LEU A 240 14.09 -2.36 -8.41
C LEU A 240 13.56 -3.77 -8.11
N LEU A 241 12.42 -4.16 -8.68
CA LEU A 241 11.86 -5.51 -8.50
C LEU A 241 12.70 -6.58 -9.20
N THR A 242 13.29 -6.28 -10.37
CA THR A 242 14.19 -7.18 -11.11
C THR A 242 15.51 -7.38 -10.37
N GLN A 243 16.09 -6.32 -9.82
CA GLN A 243 17.24 -6.40 -8.91
C GLN A 243 16.89 -7.24 -7.67
N ALA A 244 15.72 -6.99 -7.05
CA ALA A 244 15.28 -7.76 -5.89
C ALA A 244 15.05 -9.25 -6.18
N GLN A 245 14.54 -9.58 -7.37
CA GLN A 245 14.37 -10.97 -7.80
C GLN A 245 15.71 -11.64 -8.08
N SER A 246 16.55 -11.05 -8.92
CA SER A 246 17.83 -11.65 -9.34
C SER A 246 18.81 -11.89 -8.19
N LYS A 247 18.77 -11.06 -7.12
CA LYS A 247 19.61 -11.24 -5.93
C LYS A 247 19.01 -12.21 -4.89
N CYS A 248 17.70 -12.45 -4.92
CA CYS A 248 17.00 -13.29 -3.93
C CYS A 248 16.40 -14.58 -4.52
N ALA A 249 16.70 -14.90 -5.78
CA ALA A 249 16.61 -16.24 -6.34
C ALA A 249 17.52 -17.21 -5.56
#